data_AF-A0A0F5VQ36-F1
#
_entry.id   AF-A0A0F5VQ36-F1
#
_cell.length_a   1.000
_cell.length_b   1.000
_cell.length_c   1.000
_cell.angle_alpha   90.00
_cell.angle_beta   90.00
_cell.angle_gamma   90.00
#
_symmetry.space_group_name_H-M   'P 1'
#
loop_
_entity.id
_entity.type
_entity.pdbx_description
1 polymer ?
#
loop_
_entity_poly.entity_id
_entity_poly.type
_entity_poly.pdbx_seq_one_letter_code
_entity_poly.pdbx_strand_id
1 'polypeptide(L)' 'MALVKPTPPGECPQCWQHAYDRSIHRRLKPREDCKPCVDHLRNGCPYLVPKQKAGRR' A
#
# COMPACT_ATOMS: atom_id res chain seq x y z
N MET A 1 -10.65 16.97 -6.22
CA MET A 1 -9.42 16.20 -5.99
C MET A 1 -9.60 15.50 -4.66
N ALA A 2 -9.98 14.22 -4.65
CA ALA A 2 -10.26 13.51 -3.41
C ALA A 2 -9.03 13.58 -2.49
N LEU A 3 -9.24 13.90 -1.21
CA LEU A 3 -8.22 13.78 -0.17
C LEU A 3 -7.68 12.34 -0.17
N VAL A 4 -6.66 12.06 -0.98
CA VAL A 4 -5.92 10.82 -0.88
C VAL A 4 -5.24 10.90 0.47
N LYS A 5 -5.71 10.11 1.44
CA LYS A 5 -5.05 10.01 2.74
C LYS A 5 -3.57 9.74 2.48
N PRO A 6 -2.66 10.63 2.88
CA PRO A 6 -1.24 10.45 2.62
C PRO A 6 -0.82 9.12 3.25
N THR A 7 -0.06 8.33 2.50
CA THR A 7 0.46 7.05 2.96
C THR A 7 1.31 7.31 4.21
N PRO A 8 0.99 6.70 5.36
CA PRO A 8 1.77 6.92 6.56
C PRO A 8 3.22 6.43 6.37
N PRO A 9 4.19 7.09 7.03
CA PRO A 9 5.59 6.71 6.94
C PRO A 9 5.80 5.29 7.47
N GLY A 10 6.46 4.45 6.67
CA GLY A 10 6.69 3.03 6.92
C GLY A 10 5.66 2.08 6.30
N GLU A 11 4.65 2.61 5.60
CA GLU A 11 3.68 1.81 4.85
C GLU A 11 3.92 1.95 3.35
N CYS A 12 3.46 0.96 2.57
CA CYS A 12 3.57 0.98 1.12
C CYS A 12 2.44 1.84 0.50
N PRO A 13 2.75 2.83 -0.35
CA PRO A 13 1.74 3.67 -0.98
C PRO A 13 0.79 2.90 -1.88
N GLN A 14 1.29 1.86 -2.57
CA GLN A 14 0.47 1.01 -3.41
C GLN A 14 -0.52 0.17 -2.59
N CYS A 15 -0.06 -0.45 -1.49
CA CYS A 15 -0.92 -1.24 -0.61
C CYS A 15 -1.97 -0.36 0.08
N TRP A 16 -1.56 0.84 0.49
CA TRP A 16 -2.46 1.84 1.07
C TRP A 16 -3.54 2.25 0.06
N GLN A 17 -3.17 2.58 -1.17
CA GLN A 17 -4.14 2.88 -2.23
C GLN A 17 -5.07 1.69 -2.49
N HIS A 18 -4.56 0.45 -2.50
CA HIS A 18 -5.37 -0.77 -2.63
C HIS A 18 -6.40 -0.96 -1.51
N ALA A 19 -6.09 -0.52 -0.28
CA ALA A 19 -7.01 -0.60 0.85
C ALA A 19 -8.19 0.38 0.72
N TYR A 20 -7.97 1.56 0.11
CA TYR A 20 -9.00 2.59 -0.04
C TYR A 20 -9.71 2.58 -1.40
N ASP A 21 -9.03 2.15 -2.46
CA ASP A 21 -9.56 2.12 -3.81
C ASP A 21 -10.05 0.72 -4.20
N ARG A 22 -11.33 0.50 -3.96
CA ARG A 22 -12.02 -0.74 -4.34
C ARG A 22 -12.18 -0.90 -5.85
N SER A 23 -11.95 0.14 -6.65
CA SER A 23 -12.05 0.08 -8.11
C SER A 23 -10.97 -0.81 -8.69
N ILE A 24 -9.82 -0.94 -8.01
CA ILE A 24 -8.71 -1.79 -8.44
C ILE A 24 -9.10 -3.28 -8.35
N HIS A 25 -10.01 -3.62 -7.43
CA HIS A 25 -10.58 -4.96 -7.32
C HIS A 25 -11.79 -5.20 -8.23
N ARG A 26 -12.23 -4.22 -9.04
CA ARG A 26 -13.38 -4.42 -9.96
C ARG A 26 -13.16 -5.55 -10.97
N ARG A 27 -11.91 -5.84 -11.32
CA ARG A 27 -11.55 -6.91 -12.27
C ARG A 27 -11.22 -8.24 -11.59
N LEU A 28 -11.11 -8.25 -10.26
CA LEU A 28 -10.84 -9.47 -9.49
C LEU A 28 -12.15 -10.23 -9.27
N LYS A 29 -12.06 -11.56 -9.25
CA LYS A 29 -13.20 -12.40 -8.90
C LYS A 29 -13.58 -12.21 -7.42
N PRO A 30 -14.83 -12.48 -7.04
CA PRO A 30 -15.20 -12.51 -5.62
C PRO A 30 -14.26 -13.48 -4.88
N ARG A 31 -13.58 -12.98 -3.84
CA ARG A 31 -12.61 -13.72 -3.00
C ARG A 31 -11.24 -13.99 -3.63
N GLU A 32 -10.94 -13.39 -4.78
CA GLU A 32 -9.59 -13.44 -5.36
C GLU A 32 -8.71 -12.37 -4.71
N ASP A 33 -7.62 -12.81 -4.07
CA ASP A 33 -6.67 -11.89 -3.47
C ASP A 33 -5.71 -11.34 -4.53
N CYS A 34 -5.35 -10.06 -4.37
CA CYS A 34 -4.45 -9.40 -5.29
C CYS A 34 -3.04 -9.94 -5.06
N LYS A 35 -2.53 -10.75 -6.00
CA LYS A 35 -1.17 -11.30 -5.97
C LYS A 35 -0.09 -10.32 -5.50
N PRO A 36 0.02 -9.08 -6.02
CA PRO A 36 1.03 -8.13 -5.55
C PRO A 36 0.82 -7.68 -4.09
N CYS A 37 -0.42 -7.63 -3.58
CA CYS A 37 -0.66 -7.33 -2.16
C CYS A 37 -0.24 -8.50 -1.26
N VAL A 38 -0.60 -9.73 -1.63
CA VAL A 38 -0.19 -10.93 -0.88
C VAL A 38 1.32 -11.10 -0.92
N ASP A 39 1.94 -10.86 -2.07
CA ASP A 39 3.38 -10.89 -2.26
C ASP A 39 4.05 -9.87 -1.33
N HIS A 40 3.62 -8.61 -1.35
CA HIS A 40 4.17 -7.59 -0.46
C HIS A 40 3.93 -7.90 1.02
N LEU A 41 2.82 -8.55 1.38
CA LEU A 41 2.54 -8.96 2.75
C LEU A 41 3.47 -10.09 3.22
N ARG A 42 3.81 -11.04 2.32
CA ARG A 42 4.63 -12.21 2.63
C ARG A 42 6.13 -11.97 2.49
N ASN A 43 6.55 -11.29 1.43
CA ASN A 43 7.94 -11.04 1.06
C ASN A 43 8.45 -9.67 1.57
N GLY A 44 7.54 -8.80 2.01
CA GLY A 44 7.84 -7.42 2.36
C GLY A 44 7.82 -6.51 1.13
N CYS A 45 7.48 -5.24 1.34
CA CYS A 45 7.48 -4.25 0.26
C CYS A 45 8.86 -3.58 0.15
N PRO A 46 9.49 -3.56 -1.04
CA PRO A 46 10.77 -2.87 -1.25
C PRO A 46 10.65 -1.35 -1.21
N TYR A 47 9.44 -0.81 -1.43
CA TYR A 47 9.17 0.62 -1.48
C TYR A 47 8.19 1.03 -0.38
N LEU A 48 8.72 1.14 0.83
CA LEU A 48 8.02 1.75 1.96
C LEU A 48 8.29 3.25 1.98
N VAL A 49 7.27 4.04 2.29
CA VAL A 49 7.50 5.48 2.51
C VAL A 49 8.54 5.61 3.63
N PRO A 50 9.68 6.28 3.38
CA PRO A 50 10.71 6.40 4.40
C PRO A 50 10.11 7.04 5.64
N LYS A 51 10.15 6.35 6.78
CA LYS A 51 9.96 6.99 8.07
C LYS A 51 11.03 8.04 8.17
N GLN A 52 10.65 9.32 8.15
CA GLN A 52 11.57 10.42 8.42
C GLN A 52 12.31 10.03 9.69
N LYS A 53 13.58 9.66 9.56
CA LYS A 53 14.42 9.40 10.72
C LYS A 53 14.56 10.77 11.37
N ALA A 54 13.89 10.96 12.50
CA ALA A 54 14.26 12.02 13.41
C ALA A 54 15.79 11.94 13.60
N GLY A 55 16.45 13.07 13.44
CA GLY A 55 17.84 13.18 12.99
C GLY A 55 18.84 12.22 13.64
N ARG A 56 19.73 11.67 12.81
CA ARG A 56 21.05 11.23 13.25
C ARG A 56 21.97 12.45 13.09
N ARG A 57 22.15 13.20 14.18
CA ARG A 57 23.20 14.22 14.32
C ARG A 57 24.40 13.62 15.02
#